data_AF-A0A9P1U9Q4-F1
#
_entry.id   AF-A0A9P1U9Q4-F1
#
_cell.length_a   1.000
_cell.length_b   1.000
_cell.length_c   1.000
_cell.angle_alpha   90.00
_cell.angle_beta   90.00
_cell.angle_gamma   90.00
#
_symmetry.space_group_name_H-M   'P 1'
#
loop_
_entity.id
_entity.type
_entity.pdbx_description
1 polymer ?
#
loop_
_entity_poly.entity_id
_entity_poly.type
_entity_poly.pdbx_seq_one_letter_code
_entity_poly.pdbx_strand_id
1 'polypeptide(L)'
;MFRKSQLLQYLLKRLGSTKTTFQDLRDTHVSFFIFKDINIVYISLSSKYNLILTIQNLYFKLMLEKKHQQDTDALSLIKRFI
;
A
#
# COMPACT_ATOMS: atom_id res chain seq x y z
N MET A 1 -11.26 -20.74 0.45
CA MET A 1 -11.25 -19.31 0.84
C MET A 1 -12.04 -19.02 2.11
N PHE A 2 -13.22 -19.60 2.32
CA PHE A 2 -14.11 -19.34 3.49
C PHE A 2 -13.45 -19.53 4.87
N ARG A 3 -12.72 -20.63 5.10
CA ARG A 3 -12.05 -20.90 6.38
C ARG A 3 -10.98 -19.89 6.76
N LYS A 4 -10.26 -19.34 5.77
CA LYS A 4 -9.25 -18.30 6.02
C LYS A 4 -9.93 -17.01 6.49
N SER A 5 -11.05 -16.63 5.87
CA SER A 5 -11.85 -15.45 6.22
C SER A 5 -12.33 -15.50 7.67
N GLN A 6 -12.83 -16.66 8.10
CA GLN A 6 -13.26 -16.88 9.47
C GLN A 6 -12.11 -16.81 10.47
N LEU A 7 -10.95 -17.38 10.14
CA LEU A 7 -9.75 -17.29 10.98
C LEU A 7 -9.27 -15.84 11.13
N LEU A 8 -9.27 -15.06 10.05
CA LEU A 8 -8.90 -13.65 10.10
C LEU A 8 -9.86 -12.87 11.01
N GLN A 9 -11.17 -13.04 10.85
CA GLN A 9 -12.15 -12.38 11.73
C GLN A 9 -11.98 -12.76 13.19
N TYR A 10 -11.67 -14.03 13.49
CA TYR A 10 -11.38 -14.48 14.84
C TYR A 10 -10.15 -13.79 15.43
N LEU A 11 -9.04 -13.73 14.68
CA LEU A 11 -7.81 -13.08 15.13
C LEU A 11 -8.00 -11.58 15.36
N LEU A 12 -8.72 -10.89 14.47
CA LEU A 12 -9.01 -9.46 14.60
C LEU A 12 -9.86 -9.15 15.82
N LYS A 13 -10.89 -9.97 16.10
CA LYS A 13 -11.70 -9.85 17.31
C LYS A 13 -10.86 -9.99 18.58
N ARG A 14 -9.88 -10.91 18.61
CA ARG A 14 -8.98 -11.06 19.76
C ARG A 14 -8.05 -9.87 19.97
N LEU A 15 -7.71 -9.15 18.91
CA LEU A 15 -6.82 -7.98 18.95
C LEU A 15 -7.57 -6.67 19.24
N GLY A 16 -8.91 -6.69 19.35
CA GLY A 16 -9.72 -5.48 19.56
C GLY A 16 -9.79 -4.54 18.35
N SER A 17 -9.32 -4.99 17.18
CA SER A 17 -9.24 -4.16 15.97
C SER A 17 -10.53 -4.17 15.13
N THR A 18 -10.70 -3.11 14.35
CA THR A 18 -11.81 -2.94 13.40
C THR A 18 -11.72 -3.92 12.22
N LYS A 19 -12.87 -4.15 11.59
CA LYS A 19 -13.07 -5.05 10.44
C LYS A 19 -12.06 -4.73 9.32
N THR A 20 -11.16 -5.68 9.02
CA THR A 20 -10.22 -5.62 7.90
C THR A 20 -10.33 -6.90 7.08
N THR A 21 -10.04 -6.82 5.79
CA THR A 21 -10.06 -7.95 4.86
C THR A 21 -8.64 -8.45 4.57
N PHE A 22 -8.52 -9.62 3.94
CA PHE A 22 -7.22 -10.09 3.44
C PHE A 22 -6.63 -9.19 2.36
N GLN A 23 -7.50 -8.50 1.61
CA GLN A 23 -7.06 -7.56 0.60
C GLN A 23 -6.39 -6.36 1.27
N ASP A 24 -7.02 -5.79 2.30
CA ASP A 24 -6.47 -4.65 3.05
C ASP A 24 -5.12 -5.01 3.71
N LEU A 25 -4.98 -6.21 4.27
CA LEU A 25 -3.71 -6.70 4.82
C LEU A 25 -2.64 -6.85 3.74
N ARG A 26 -3.02 -7.33 2.56
CA ARG A 26 -2.11 -7.46 1.41
C ARG A 26 -1.67 -6.10 0.90
N ASP A 27 -2.60 -5.15 0.81
CA ASP A 27 -2.34 -3.80 0.34
C ASP A 27 -1.45 -3.04 1.33
N THR A 28 -1.62 -3.27 2.64
CA THR A 28 -0.71 -2.78 3.67
C THR A 28 0.71 -3.31 3.49
N HIS A 29 0.84 -4.62 3.23
CA HIS A 29 2.14 -5.27 3.04
C HIS A 29 2.86 -4.77 1.77
N VAL A 30 2.13 -4.59 0.67
CA VAL A 30 2.68 -4.03 -0.57
C VAL A 30 3.08 -2.56 -0.37
N SER A 31 2.23 -1.75 0.28
CA SER A 31 2.53 -0.34 0.58
C SER A 31 3.77 -0.18 1.43
N PHE A 32 3.98 -1.08 2.41
CA PHE A 32 5.21 -1.11 3.23
C PHE A 32 6.46 -1.34 2.39
N PHE A 33 6.45 -2.29 1.46
CA PHE A 33 7.61 -2.56 0.60
C PHE A 33 7.89 -1.42 -0.38
N ILE A 34 6.85 -0.78 -0.92
CA ILE A 34 7.00 0.42 -1.75
C ILE A 34 7.62 1.56 -0.95
N PHE A 35 7.16 1.79 0.29
CA PHE A 35 7.76 2.79 1.18
C PHE A 35 9.24 2.52 1.49
N LYS A 36 9.63 1.24 1.56
CA LYS A 36 11.02 0.81 1.74
C LYS A 36 11.86 0.80 0.46
N ASP A 37 11.31 1.27 -0.66
CA ASP A 37 11.95 1.34 -1.97
C ASP A 37 12.47 -0.03 -2.48
N ILE A 38 11.76 -1.11 -2.12
CA ILE A 38 12.12 -2.47 -2.53
C ILE A 38 11.64 -2.72 -3.96
N ASN A 39 12.49 -3.38 -4.76
CA ASN A 39 12.21 -3.65 -6.17
C ASN A 39 10.91 -4.44 -6.36
N ILE A 40 10.06 -3.92 -7.24
CA ILE A 40 8.73 -4.42 -7.60
C ILE A 40 8.73 -5.86 -8.14
N VAL A 41 9.80 -6.27 -8.82
CA VAL A 41 9.99 -7.62 -9.35
C VAL A 41 10.16 -8.62 -8.21
N TYR A 42 10.80 -8.20 -7.11
CA TYR A 42 10.95 -9.03 -5.92
C TYR A 42 9.61 -9.21 -5.18
N ILE A 43 8.83 -8.13 -5.07
CA ILE A 43 7.48 -8.16 -4.46
C ILE A 43 6.53 -9.07 -5.26
N SER A 44 6.58 -9.01 -6.60
CA SER A 44 5.71 -9.82 -7.47
C SER A 44 6.08 -11.31 -7.47
N LEU A 45 7.37 -11.65 -7.40
CA LEU A 45 7.86 -13.04 -7.30
C LEU A 45 7.43 -13.71 -5.99
N SER A 46 7.40 -12.97 -4.88
CA SER A 46 6.96 -13.48 -3.57
C SER A 46 5.44 -13.67 -3.45
N SER A 47 4.65 -13.17 -4.42
CA SER A 47 3.18 -13.18 -4.35
C SER A 47 2.55 -13.68 -5.65
N LYS A 48 2.38 -14.99 -5.74
CA LYS A 48 1.77 -15.76 -6.84
C LYS A 48 0.78 -14.97 -7.74
N TYR A 49 1.28 -14.58 -8.91
CA TYR A 49 0.65 -14.38 -10.23
C TYR A 49 -0.54 -13.42 -10.44
N ASN A 50 -1.26 -12.91 -9.44
CA ASN A 50 -2.36 -11.93 -9.66
C ASN A 50 -2.01 -10.48 -9.26
N LEU A 51 -0.75 -10.22 -8.92
CA LEU A 51 -0.36 -9.00 -8.21
C LEU A 51 0.22 -7.90 -9.12
N ILE A 52 0.59 -8.20 -10.36
CA ILE A 52 1.27 -7.23 -11.25
C ILE A 52 0.40 -5.99 -11.51
N LEU A 53 -0.85 -6.17 -11.95
CA LEU A 53 -1.77 -5.04 -12.21
C LEU A 53 -2.13 -4.26 -10.94
N THR A 54 -2.32 -4.97 -9.82
CA THR A 54 -2.65 -4.34 -8.54
C THR A 54 -1.48 -3.48 -8.03
N ILE A 55 -0.26 -4.01 -8.10
CA ILE A 55 0.95 -3.27 -7.77
C ILE A 55 1.18 -2.10 -8.73
N GLN A 56 0.98 -2.28 -10.04
CA GLN A 56 1.13 -1.21 -11.02
C GLN A 56 0.19 -0.04 -10.72
N ASN A 57 -1.08 -0.32 -10.41
CA ASN A 57 -2.06 0.71 -10.03
C ASN A 57 -1.71 1.38 -8.70
N LEU A 58 -1.29 0.61 -7.69
CA LEU A 58 -0.83 1.15 -6.40
C LEU A 58 0.39 2.06 -6.56
N TYR A 59 1.36 1.63 -7.37
CA TYR A 59 2.55 2.40 -7.67
C TYR A 59 2.20 3.71 -8.40
N PHE A 60 1.31 3.65 -9.39
CA PHE A 60 0.87 4.83 -10.13
C PHE A 60 0.21 5.86 -9.20
N LYS A 61 -0.65 5.37 -8.29
CA LYS A 61 -1.31 6.21 -7.29
C LYS A 61 -0.31 6.86 -6.32
N LEU A 62 0.62 6.08 -5.77
CA LEU A 62 1.62 6.59 -4.82
C LEU A 62 2.62 7.55 -5.47
N MET A 63 3.00 7.33 -6.73
CA MET A 63 3.85 8.25 -7.48
C MET A 63 3.13 9.57 -7.78
N LEU A 64 1.83 9.52 -8.11
CA LEU A 64 0.99 10.71 -8.25
C LEU A 64 0.92 11.49 -6.92
N GLU A 65 0.64 10.82 -5.81
CA GLU A 65 0.60 11.43 -4.48
C GLU A 65 1.96 12.06 -4.11
N LYS A 66 3.07 11.35 -4.35
CA LYS A 66 4.43 11.87 -4.11
C LYS A 66 4.73 13.10 -4.97
N LYS A 67 4.32 13.10 -6.24
CA LYS A 67 4.46 14.25 -7.13
C LYS A 67 3.66 15.45 -6.62
N HIS A 68 2.40 15.24 -6.24
CA HIS A 68 1.58 16.31 -5.68
C HIS A 68 2.15 16.88 -4.37
N GLN A 69 2.75 16.04 -3.53
CA GLN A 69 3.46 16.49 -2.35
C GLN A 69 4.67 17.37 -2.73
N GLN A 70 5.49 16.93 -3.68
CA GLN A 70 6.65 17.69 -4.17
C GLN A 70 6.25 19.04 -4.79
N ASP A 71 5.17 19.06 -5.58
CA ASP A 71 4.63 20.28 -6.16
C ASP A 71 4.15 21.24 -5.07
N THR A 72 3.47 20.72 -4.03
CA THR A 72 3.02 21.50 -2.87
C THR A 72 4.20 22.07 -2.09
N ASP A 73 5.23 21.26 -1.84
CA ASP A 73 6.43 21.67 -1.13
C ASP A 73 7.19 22.75 -1.91
N ALA A 74 7.35 22.60 -3.23
CA ALA A 74 7.95 23.61 -4.11
C ALA A 74 7.16 24.92 -4.09
N LEU A 75 5.82 24.85 -4.15
CA LEU A 75 4.95 26.02 -4.04
C LEU A 75 5.11 26.72 -2.68
N SER A 76 5.25 25.95 -1.60
CA SER A 76 5.48 26.48 -0.26
C SER A 76 6.84 27.18 -0.15
N LEU A 77 7.87 26.64 -0.81
CA LEU A 77 9.20 27.26 -0.88
C LEU A 77 9.15 28.56 -1.69
N ILE A 78 8.51 28.56 -2.86
CA ILE A 78 8.34 29.76 -3.69
C ILE A 78 7.62 30.86 -2.90
N LYS A 79 6.51 30.54 -2.23
CA LYS A 79 5.77 31.48 -1.35
C LYS A 79 6.58 32.00 -0.16
N ARG A 80 7.69 31.35 0.20
CA ARG A 80 8.57 31.78 1.29
C ARG A 80 9.61 32.80 0.81
N PHE A 81 9.87 32.87 -0.48
CA PHE A 81 10.88 33.75 -1.10
C PHE A 81 10.27 34.94 -1.86
N ILE A 82 8.94 34.98 -2.02
CA ILE A 82 8.18 36.07 -2.63
C ILE A 82 7.18 36.58 -1.61
#